data_AF-A0A8T5F6X4-F1
#
_entry.id   AF-A0A8T5F6X4-F1
#
_cell.length_a   1.000
_cell.length_b   1.000
_cell.length_c   1.000
_cell.angle_alpha   90.00
_cell.angle_beta   90.00
_cell.angle_gamma   90.00
#
_symmetry.space_group_name_H-M   'P 1'
#
loop_
_entity.id
_entity.type
_entity.pdbx_description
1 polymer ?
#
loop_
_entity_poly.entity_id
_entity_poly.type
_entity_poly.pdbx_seq_one_letter_code
_entity_poly.pdbx_strand_id
1 'polypeptide(L)'
;MANNKNSIKMDKNNAKKIADYISKKKCKTSRKGDIIVNGKATLEYAYTLPREILKLNLDNHRFTTAMNTLKDDRLNSGKKPDFNLNKKSDIDEIRNMLRGISPSNKYRKTQYDKLLQEVETYSLEHGTNGIKELTIVTADGVYINGNRRDTVLEDLKEKEIKKKKGGLPQKFDEIDVIVCPDTITLSDIRQMELKEQVSLSLRDEYDYMNTAMLVKEEYDNLVAIKGPGKESEALKIIASRVEGKGIKQIDEYLKFLNFVDMILEILNLEGEYHKINTKSDDDKDSNPVTTICKEFQQKWSKASNSEKPRIIYECAAYCQGVFTKSTPGKSDYKYTSRNYRNLKTALSKKSAKTELEKYDFSKHDFQSKASAKKYGDTLQIAEDKAKNEDWLETPGKLLKSIEGSLFTIDQALSSSESKKVAKRLEQVKLERSLKQFKKSLNSIELKFKKIKV
;
A
#
# COMPACT_ATOMS: atom_id res chain seq x y z
N MET A 1 39.76 2.99 6.47
CA MET A 1 39.02 4.24 6.15
C MET A 1 37.70 3.84 5.52
N ALA A 2 36.66 3.66 6.33
CA ALA A 2 35.34 3.26 5.85
C ALA A 2 34.66 4.48 5.22
N ASN A 3 34.25 4.33 3.96
CA ASN A 3 33.73 5.40 3.14
C ASN A 3 32.46 6.04 3.72
N ASN A 4 32.39 7.35 3.52
CA ASN A 4 31.42 8.35 3.99
C ASN A 4 29.97 8.12 3.47
N LYS A 5 29.38 6.94 3.67
CA LYS A 5 28.00 6.61 3.20
C LYS A 5 26.88 7.12 4.10
N ASN A 6 27.20 7.73 5.25
CA ASN A 6 26.20 8.18 6.25
C ASN A 6 26.07 9.70 6.39
N SER A 7 26.82 10.49 5.61
CA SER A 7 26.72 11.94 5.62
C SER A 7 25.51 12.44 4.83
N ILE A 8 24.73 13.34 5.39
CA ILE A 8 23.62 13.99 4.69
C ILE A 8 24.17 15.14 3.84
N LYS A 9 23.70 15.25 2.59
CA LYS A 9 23.98 16.41 1.76
C LYS A 9 23.04 17.56 2.15
N MET A 10 23.58 18.57 2.82
CA MET A 10 22.83 19.75 3.26
C MET A 10 23.03 20.96 2.35
N ASP A 11 21.97 21.74 2.16
CA ASP A 11 22.02 23.07 1.54
C ASP A 11 22.64 24.08 2.52
N LYS A 12 23.95 24.31 2.38
CA LYS A 12 24.72 25.21 3.23
C LYS A 12 24.16 26.64 3.27
N ASN A 13 23.58 27.11 2.17
CA ASN A 13 23.03 28.46 2.11
C ASN A 13 21.76 28.56 2.95
N ASN A 14 20.87 27.56 2.85
CA ASN A 14 19.65 27.55 3.66
C ASN A 14 19.93 27.27 5.14
N ALA A 15 20.89 26.40 5.45
CA ALA A 15 21.34 26.18 6.83
C ALA A 15 21.85 27.48 7.47
N LYS A 16 22.65 28.26 6.74
CA LYS A 16 23.08 29.59 7.20
C LYS A 16 21.89 30.54 7.38
N LYS A 17 20.92 30.55 6.46
CA LYS A 17 19.70 31.38 6.57
C LYS A 17 18.92 31.07 7.85
N ILE A 18 18.77 29.80 8.19
CA ILE A 18 18.09 29.35 9.41
C ILE A 18 18.89 29.73 10.66
N ALA A 19 20.20 29.46 10.69
CA ALA A 19 21.06 29.83 11.82
C ALA A 19 21.07 31.35 12.08
N ASP A 20 21.12 32.15 11.02
CA ASP A 20 21.02 33.61 11.08
C ASP A 20 19.65 34.05 11.62
N TYR A 21 18.56 33.41 11.20
CA TYR A 21 17.22 33.71 11.71
C TYR A 21 17.14 33.44 13.22
N ILE A 22 17.63 32.26 13.66
CA ILE A 22 17.61 31.84 15.07
C ILE A 22 18.46 32.76 15.95
N SER A 23 19.65 33.16 15.47
CA SER A 23 20.54 34.04 16.25
C SER A 23 20.05 35.48 16.33
N LYS A 24 19.40 35.99 15.28
CA LYS A 24 18.97 37.40 15.19
C LYS A 24 17.57 37.65 15.75
N LYS A 25 16.72 36.62 15.87
CA LYS A 25 15.31 36.74 16.27
C LYS A 25 15.03 36.00 17.56
N LYS A 26 14.15 36.56 18.41
CA LYS A 26 13.63 35.88 19.61
C LYS A 26 12.56 34.85 19.21
N CYS A 27 12.98 33.77 18.57
CA CYS A 27 12.11 32.73 18.02
C CYS A 27 12.13 31.40 18.80
N LYS A 28 12.99 31.28 19.82
CA LYS A 28 13.05 30.09 20.69
C LYS A 28 11.78 29.98 21.54
N THR A 29 11.18 28.80 21.55
CA THR A 29 9.96 28.49 22.31
C THR A 29 10.30 27.79 23.64
N SER A 30 9.29 27.61 24.51
CA SER A 30 9.40 26.78 25.72
C SER A 30 9.22 25.29 25.45
N ARG A 31 8.73 24.92 24.25
CA ARG A 31 8.43 23.53 23.87
C ARG A 31 9.74 22.78 23.63
N LYS A 32 9.76 21.51 24.03
CA LYS A 32 10.87 20.60 23.81
C LYS A 32 10.38 19.30 23.21
N GLY A 33 11.24 18.64 22.45
CA GLY A 33 11.00 17.28 21.96
C GLY A 33 12.31 16.56 21.74
N ASP A 34 12.23 15.23 21.63
CA ASP A 34 13.41 14.42 21.41
C ASP A 34 13.77 14.40 19.92
N ILE A 35 15.06 14.58 19.64
CA ILE A 35 15.67 14.23 18.36
C ILE A 35 16.70 13.13 18.57
N ILE A 36 17.20 12.55 17.49
CA ILE A 36 18.29 11.57 17.53
C ILE A 36 19.53 12.20 16.91
N VAL A 37 20.66 12.12 17.62
CA VAL A 37 21.96 12.61 17.17
C VAL A 37 23.00 11.53 17.46
N ASN A 38 23.68 11.05 16.43
CA ASN A 38 24.65 9.96 16.53
C ASN A 38 24.11 8.74 17.28
N GLY A 39 22.87 8.36 16.98
CA GLY A 39 22.18 7.20 17.56
C GLY A 39 21.71 7.38 19.00
N LYS A 40 21.80 8.59 19.59
CA LYS A 40 21.33 8.88 20.95
C LYS A 40 20.16 9.87 20.93
N ALA A 41 19.15 9.62 21.77
CA ALA A 41 18.05 10.55 21.95
C ALA A 41 18.52 11.76 22.76
N THR A 42 18.21 12.97 22.28
CA THR A 42 18.55 14.25 22.92
C THR A 42 17.33 15.15 22.93
N LEU A 43 17.07 15.79 24.07
CA LEU A 43 15.93 16.69 24.24
C LEU A 43 16.32 18.10 23.81
N GLU A 44 15.66 18.63 22.78
CA GLU A 44 15.98 19.94 22.20
C GLU A 44 14.80 20.91 22.23
N TYR A 45 15.11 22.20 22.22
CA TYR A 45 14.10 23.26 22.14
C TYR A 45 13.59 23.45 20.72
N ALA A 46 12.31 23.79 20.59
CA ALA A 46 11.74 24.22 19.32
C ALA A 46 11.89 25.72 19.08
N TYR A 47 11.89 26.11 17.81
CA TYR A 47 11.97 27.47 17.30
C TYR A 47 10.80 27.71 16.35
N THR A 48 10.15 28.88 16.46
CA THR A 48 9.12 29.30 15.51
C THR A 48 9.80 29.86 14.27
N LEU A 49 9.75 29.12 13.17
CA LEU A 49 10.39 29.49 11.91
C LEU A 49 9.36 29.76 10.80
N PRO A 50 9.64 30.69 9.88
CA PRO A 50 8.79 30.92 8.71
C PRO A 50 8.86 29.71 7.77
N ARG A 51 7.72 29.24 7.29
CA ARG A 51 7.64 28.06 6.41
C ARG A 51 8.37 28.24 5.08
N GLU A 52 8.54 29.47 4.62
CA GLU A 52 9.28 29.79 3.38
C GLU A 52 10.78 29.41 3.42
N ILE A 53 11.36 29.17 4.60
CA ILE A 53 12.75 28.68 4.74
C ILE A 53 12.81 27.18 4.97
N LEU A 54 11.66 26.51 5.01
CA LEU A 54 11.52 25.07 5.21
C LEU A 54 11.16 24.39 3.88
N LYS A 55 11.51 23.12 3.75
CA LYS A 55 11.34 22.35 2.51
C LYS A 55 10.71 20.99 2.78
N LEU A 56 9.78 20.59 1.92
CA LEU A 56 9.24 19.23 1.91
C LEU A 56 10.37 18.22 1.69
N ASN A 57 10.32 17.12 2.43
CA ASN A 57 11.26 16.01 2.28
C ASN A 57 10.69 14.98 1.29
N LEU A 58 11.37 14.83 0.15
CA LEU A 58 10.98 13.89 -0.91
C LEU A 58 11.47 12.46 -0.64
N ASP A 59 12.52 12.33 0.15
CA ASP A 59 13.17 11.06 0.49
C ASP A 59 12.62 10.48 1.80
N ASN A 60 11.55 11.08 2.34
CA ASN A 60 10.86 10.55 3.51
C ASN A 60 10.22 9.19 3.18
N HIS A 61 10.53 8.18 3.99
CA HIS A 61 10.07 6.82 3.71
C HIS A 61 8.55 6.64 3.77
N ARG A 62 7.83 7.54 4.43
CA ARG A 62 6.37 7.46 4.62
C ARG A 62 5.58 7.37 3.31
N PHE A 63 6.09 7.99 2.26
CA PHE A 63 5.41 8.12 0.96
C PHE A 63 6.22 7.59 -0.21
N THR A 64 7.28 6.81 0.01
CA THR A 64 8.20 6.34 -1.03
C THR A 64 7.47 5.70 -2.21
N THR A 65 6.56 4.75 -1.95
CA THR A 65 5.83 4.09 -3.04
C THR A 65 4.98 5.06 -3.86
N ALA A 66 4.33 6.04 -3.21
CA ALA A 66 3.51 7.02 -3.93
C ALA A 66 4.36 8.05 -4.69
N MET A 67 5.53 8.39 -4.16
CA MET A 67 6.52 9.20 -4.86
C MET A 67 7.02 8.48 -6.11
N ASN A 68 7.30 7.17 -6.01
CA ASN A 68 7.70 6.35 -7.14
C ASN A 68 6.59 6.27 -8.19
N THR A 69 5.33 6.06 -7.79
CA THR A 69 4.19 6.13 -8.71
C THR A 69 4.13 7.47 -9.44
N LEU A 70 4.31 8.60 -8.74
CA LEU A 70 4.34 9.91 -9.40
C LEU A 70 5.52 10.08 -10.37
N LYS A 71 6.69 9.52 -10.06
CA LYS A 71 7.85 9.54 -10.97
C LYS A 71 7.56 8.74 -12.23
N ASP A 72 6.92 7.58 -12.12
CA ASP A 72 6.53 6.75 -13.26
C ASP A 72 5.46 7.44 -14.11
N ASP A 73 4.44 8.04 -13.48
CA ASP A 73 3.40 8.82 -14.17
C ASP A 73 4.01 9.99 -14.97
N ARG A 74 5.03 10.65 -14.41
CA ARG A 74 5.79 11.70 -15.09
C ARG A 74 6.55 11.16 -16.29
N LEU A 75 7.29 10.07 -16.13
CA LEU A 75 8.02 9.42 -17.23
C LEU A 75 7.08 9.00 -18.36
N ASN A 76 5.95 8.36 -18.03
CA ASN A 76 4.92 7.95 -18.99
C ASN A 76 4.28 9.15 -19.71
N SER A 77 4.28 10.32 -19.08
CA SER A 77 3.80 11.58 -19.67
C SER A 77 4.91 12.39 -20.36
N GLY A 78 6.10 11.84 -20.54
CA GLY A 78 7.25 12.52 -21.17
C GLY A 78 7.87 13.65 -20.32
N LYS A 79 7.57 13.72 -19.03
CA LYS A 79 8.15 14.67 -18.07
C LYS A 79 9.41 14.08 -17.41
N LYS A 80 10.24 14.95 -16.83
CA LYS A 80 11.36 14.52 -15.96
C LYS A 80 10.79 13.88 -14.67
N PRO A 81 11.36 12.77 -14.18
CA PRO A 81 10.87 12.11 -12.97
C PRO A 81 11.11 12.96 -11.72
N ASP A 82 12.26 13.63 -11.63
CA ASP A 82 12.66 14.38 -10.43
C ASP A 82 11.89 15.71 -10.25
N PHE A 83 11.57 16.01 -9.00
CA PHE A 83 10.81 17.21 -8.61
C PHE A 83 11.74 18.36 -8.27
N ASN A 84 11.41 19.56 -8.78
CA ASN A 84 12.10 20.78 -8.40
C ASN A 84 11.34 21.53 -7.30
N LEU A 85 11.86 21.51 -6.07
CA LEU A 85 11.27 22.17 -4.91
C LEU A 85 11.25 23.71 -4.97
N ASN A 86 11.85 24.32 -6.00
CA ASN A 86 11.70 25.76 -6.26
C ASN A 86 10.56 26.08 -7.24
N LYS A 87 9.90 25.06 -7.80
CA LYS A 87 8.85 25.20 -8.80
C LYS A 87 7.50 24.87 -8.19
N LYS A 88 6.61 25.88 -8.11
CA LYS A 88 5.27 25.74 -7.49
C LYS A 88 4.48 24.54 -8.01
N SER A 89 4.47 24.29 -9.33
CA SER A 89 3.73 23.14 -9.89
C SER A 89 4.22 21.79 -9.36
N ASP A 90 5.53 21.65 -9.12
CA ASP A 90 6.11 20.41 -8.63
C ASP A 90 5.78 20.23 -7.14
N ILE A 91 5.83 21.32 -6.36
CA ILE A 91 5.36 21.33 -4.97
C ILE A 91 3.87 20.96 -4.91
N ASP A 92 3.04 21.49 -5.81
CA ASP A 92 1.60 21.20 -5.85
C ASP A 92 1.33 19.73 -6.22
N GLU A 93 2.09 19.13 -7.14
CA GLU A 93 2.05 17.68 -7.43
C GLU A 93 2.35 16.86 -6.16
N ILE A 94 3.39 17.22 -5.40
CA ILE A 94 3.75 16.56 -4.14
C ILE A 94 2.67 16.77 -3.07
N ARG A 95 2.13 17.98 -2.92
CA ARG A 95 1.06 18.27 -1.96
C ARG A 95 -0.21 17.48 -2.29
N ASN A 96 -0.55 17.32 -3.57
CA ASN A 96 -1.65 16.45 -4.00
C ASN A 96 -1.43 14.98 -3.63
N MET A 97 -0.19 14.49 -3.68
CA MET A 97 0.18 13.17 -3.17
C MET A 97 -0.04 13.05 -1.66
N LEU A 98 0.36 14.06 -0.88
CA LEU A 98 0.21 14.10 0.57
C LEU A 98 -1.26 14.16 1.01
N ARG A 99 -2.09 14.86 0.22
CA ARG A 99 -3.56 14.91 0.32
C ARG A 99 -4.25 13.59 -0.09
N GLY A 100 -3.55 12.69 -0.79
CA GLY A 100 -4.14 11.46 -1.34
C GLY A 100 -5.02 11.68 -2.56
N ILE A 101 -4.79 12.77 -3.31
CA ILE A 101 -5.51 13.12 -4.55
C ILE A 101 -4.87 12.40 -5.74
N SER A 102 -3.54 12.47 -5.86
CA SER A 102 -2.79 11.87 -6.98
C SER A 102 -1.40 11.39 -6.53
N PRO A 103 -1.09 10.09 -6.65
CA PRO A 103 -2.02 9.00 -6.97
C PRO A 103 -3.17 8.93 -5.94
N SER A 104 -4.36 8.57 -6.43
CA SER A 104 -5.58 8.55 -5.61
C SER A 104 -5.45 7.52 -4.50
N ASN A 105 -5.68 7.95 -3.25
CA ASN A 105 -5.69 7.07 -2.10
C ASN A 105 -6.74 7.55 -1.09
N LYS A 106 -7.90 6.87 -1.08
CA LYS A 106 -9.04 7.24 -0.23
C LYS A 106 -8.71 7.25 1.26
N TYR A 107 -7.97 6.26 1.75
CA TYR A 107 -7.58 6.19 3.16
C TYR A 107 -6.68 7.37 3.52
N ARG A 108 -5.65 7.62 2.71
CA ARG A 108 -4.76 8.78 2.86
C ARG A 108 -5.57 10.08 2.85
N LYS A 109 -6.49 10.24 1.91
CA LYS A 109 -7.38 11.40 1.85
C LYS A 109 -8.21 11.57 3.13
N THR A 110 -8.85 10.51 3.63
CA THR A 110 -9.58 10.54 4.89
C THR A 110 -8.70 10.98 6.07
N GLN A 111 -7.48 10.45 6.19
CA GLN A 111 -6.57 10.85 7.27
C GLN A 111 -6.06 12.30 7.09
N TYR A 112 -5.89 12.75 5.84
CA TYR A 112 -5.56 14.15 5.58
C TYR A 112 -6.69 15.08 6.02
N ASP A 113 -7.93 14.76 5.63
CA ASP A 113 -9.10 15.57 5.93
C ASP A 113 -9.35 15.64 7.45
N LYS A 114 -9.10 14.56 8.21
CA LYS A 114 -9.11 14.58 9.68
C LYS A 114 -8.05 15.49 10.27
N LEU A 115 -6.79 15.36 9.83
CA LEU A 115 -5.70 16.22 10.29
C LEU A 115 -6.01 17.70 10.01
N LEU A 116 -6.51 18.01 8.81
CA LEU A 116 -6.94 19.36 8.43
C LEU A 116 -8.00 19.88 9.40
N GLN A 117 -9.03 19.08 9.71
CA GLN A 117 -10.09 19.45 10.64
C GLN A 117 -9.58 19.64 12.07
N GLU A 118 -8.67 18.79 12.54
CA GLU A 118 -8.07 18.89 13.88
C GLU A 118 -7.25 20.17 14.03
N VAL A 119 -6.40 20.47 13.04
CA VAL A 119 -5.57 21.68 13.02
C VAL A 119 -6.45 22.93 12.90
N GLU A 120 -7.48 22.90 12.05
CA GLU A 120 -8.44 24.00 11.91
C GLU A 120 -9.18 24.27 13.23
N THR A 121 -9.76 23.24 13.84
CA THR A 121 -10.47 23.35 15.12
C THR A 121 -9.58 23.93 16.21
N TYR A 122 -8.37 23.38 16.37
CA TYR A 122 -7.44 23.86 17.39
C TYR A 122 -6.97 25.30 17.14
N SER A 123 -6.73 25.64 15.88
CA SER A 123 -6.39 27.00 15.44
C SER A 123 -7.49 27.98 15.84
N LEU A 124 -8.76 27.65 15.61
CA LEU A 124 -9.90 28.49 15.98
C LEU A 124 -10.03 28.64 17.51
N GLU A 125 -9.90 27.55 18.27
CA GLU A 125 -10.05 27.55 19.72
C GLU A 125 -8.94 28.32 20.46
N HIS A 126 -7.69 28.23 19.97
CA HIS A 126 -6.52 28.71 20.71
C HIS A 126 -5.82 29.92 20.07
N GLY A 127 -6.28 30.38 18.90
CA GLY A 127 -5.68 31.51 18.20
C GLY A 127 -4.29 31.25 17.61
N THR A 128 -3.80 30.00 17.62
CA THR A 128 -2.49 29.58 17.07
C THR A 128 -2.61 29.05 15.64
N ASN A 129 -1.51 28.65 15.01
CA ASN A 129 -1.53 28.00 13.68
C ASN A 129 -2.22 26.60 13.69
N GLY A 130 -2.61 26.07 14.85
CA GLY A 130 -3.31 24.79 14.98
C GLY A 130 -2.42 23.56 15.21
N ILE A 131 -1.09 23.69 15.09
CA ILE A 131 -0.17 22.54 15.18
C ILE A 131 0.20 22.22 16.64
N LYS A 132 -0.32 21.11 17.16
CA LYS A 132 -0.07 20.61 18.52
C LYS A 132 1.27 19.89 18.69
N GLU A 133 1.69 19.13 17.68
CA GLU A 133 2.90 18.31 17.72
C GLU A 133 4.10 19.08 17.17
N LEU A 134 5.28 18.87 17.76
CA LEU A 134 6.50 19.49 17.25
C LEU A 134 6.91 18.89 15.92
N THR A 135 7.41 19.75 15.04
CA THR A 135 7.99 19.34 13.77
C THR A 135 9.52 19.30 13.90
N ILE A 136 10.18 18.37 13.21
CA ILE A 136 11.62 18.16 13.25
C ILE A 136 12.14 18.42 11.85
N VAL A 137 13.19 19.24 11.74
CA VAL A 137 13.84 19.56 10.47
C VAL A 137 15.35 19.34 10.58
N THR A 138 15.97 19.03 9.45
CA THR A 138 17.43 19.09 9.31
C THR A 138 17.93 20.53 9.50
N ALA A 139 19.24 20.71 9.69
CA ALA A 139 19.85 22.03 9.85
C ALA A 139 19.55 22.99 8.67
N ASP A 140 19.35 22.45 7.46
CA ASP A 140 18.97 23.17 6.25
C ASP A 140 17.46 23.22 5.98
N GLY A 141 16.62 22.87 6.97
CA GLY A 141 15.17 23.09 6.94
C GLY A 141 14.35 22.03 6.21
N VAL A 142 14.91 20.86 5.91
CA VAL A 142 14.17 19.74 5.31
C VAL A 142 13.41 18.97 6.38
N TYR A 143 12.11 18.74 6.17
CA TYR A 143 11.24 18.06 7.13
C TYR A 143 11.61 16.59 7.38
N ILE A 144 11.95 16.22 8.61
CA ILE A 144 12.08 14.80 9.02
C ILE A 144 10.69 14.24 9.33
N ASN A 145 9.88 15.00 10.07
CA ASN A 145 8.44 14.82 10.14
C ASN A 145 7.76 16.13 9.68
N GLY A 146 6.44 16.12 9.44
CA GLY A 146 5.68 17.36 9.22
C GLY A 146 5.34 17.74 7.78
N ASN A 147 5.76 17.00 6.74
CA ASN A 147 5.35 17.25 5.34
C ASN A 147 3.83 17.51 5.18
N ARG A 148 3.00 16.69 5.83
CA ARG A 148 1.54 16.84 5.81
C ARG A 148 1.03 18.03 6.60
N ARG A 149 1.66 18.33 7.74
CA ARG A 149 1.32 19.50 8.57
C ARG A 149 1.58 20.78 7.79
N ASP A 150 2.73 20.87 7.10
CA ASP A 150 3.00 21.99 6.19
C ASP A 150 1.92 22.12 5.11
N THR A 151 1.54 21.00 4.50
CA THR A 151 0.49 21.01 3.45
C THR A 151 -0.86 21.46 4.00
N VAL A 152 -1.22 21.06 5.22
CA VAL A 152 -2.44 21.53 5.91
C VAL A 152 -2.40 23.02 6.17
N LEU A 153 -1.26 23.54 6.66
CA LEU A 153 -1.09 24.98 6.89
C LEU A 153 -1.19 25.77 5.57
N GLU A 154 -0.73 25.22 4.44
CA GLU A 154 -0.98 25.82 3.13
C GLU A 154 -2.47 25.90 2.80
N ASP A 155 -3.20 24.79 2.94
CA ASP A 155 -4.63 24.74 2.61
C ASP A 155 -5.43 25.72 3.47
N LEU A 156 -5.08 25.85 4.76
CA LEU A 156 -5.69 26.81 5.67
C LEU A 156 -5.34 28.25 5.31
N LYS A 157 -4.08 28.53 4.94
CA LYS A 157 -3.67 29.84 4.43
C LYS A 157 -4.47 30.24 3.19
N GLU A 158 -4.59 29.34 2.21
CA GLU A 158 -5.39 29.58 1.01
C GLU A 158 -6.87 29.79 1.32
N LYS A 159 -7.41 29.06 2.29
CA LYS A 159 -8.79 29.22 2.77
C LYS A 159 -9.01 30.63 3.36
N GLU A 160 -8.08 31.12 4.18
CA GLU A 160 -8.13 32.48 4.73
C GLU A 160 -8.01 33.57 3.65
N ILE A 161 -7.10 33.40 2.68
CA ILE A 161 -6.95 34.34 1.55
C ILE A 161 -8.28 34.50 0.80
N LYS A 162 -9.02 33.40 0.61
CA LYS A 162 -10.31 33.39 -0.11
C LYS A 162 -11.45 34.09 0.65
N LYS A 163 -11.33 34.38 1.96
CA LYS A 163 -12.41 34.98 2.76
C LYS A 163 -12.71 36.45 2.42
N LYS A 164 -11.89 37.13 1.61
CA LYS A 164 -12.00 38.54 1.17
C LYS A 164 -12.02 39.60 2.29
N LYS A 165 -12.77 39.44 3.38
CA LYS A 165 -12.78 40.31 4.57
C LYS A 165 -12.55 39.47 5.84
N GLY A 166 -11.66 39.95 6.71
CA GLY A 166 -11.40 39.35 8.03
C GLY A 166 -10.57 38.05 8.02
N GLY A 167 -10.05 37.63 6.87
CA GLY A 167 -9.13 36.49 6.81
C GLY A 167 -7.76 36.81 7.39
N LEU A 168 -7.14 35.86 8.09
CA LEU A 168 -5.83 36.02 8.73
C LEU A 168 -4.81 34.99 8.20
N PRO A 169 -4.43 35.05 6.91
CA PRO A 169 -3.54 34.06 6.31
C PRO A 169 -2.16 33.98 6.96
N GLN A 170 -1.64 35.09 7.48
CA GLN A 170 -0.35 35.18 8.16
C GLN A 170 -0.24 34.29 9.40
N LYS A 171 -1.38 33.88 9.98
CA LYS A 171 -1.44 32.93 11.09
C LYS A 171 -0.80 31.58 10.76
N PHE A 172 -0.74 31.25 9.47
CA PHE A 172 -0.25 29.98 8.96
C PHE A 172 1.12 30.09 8.26
N ASP A 173 1.82 31.22 8.40
CA ASP A 173 3.12 31.46 7.78
C ASP A 173 4.29 30.85 8.57
N GLU A 174 4.11 30.61 9.86
CA GLU A 174 5.15 30.10 10.76
C GLU A 174 4.74 28.76 11.39
N ILE A 175 5.76 27.97 11.77
CA ILE A 175 5.60 26.69 12.44
C ILE A 175 6.71 26.46 13.46
N ASP A 176 6.37 25.85 14.59
CA ASP A 176 7.33 25.43 15.61
C ASP A 176 8.08 24.18 15.16
N VAL A 177 9.41 24.30 15.05
CA VAL A 177 10.29 23.21 14.64
C VAL A 177 11.48 23.03 15.58
N ILE A 178 11.89 21.79 15.80
CA ILE A 178 13.20 21.46 16.34
C ILE A 178 14.17 21.35 15.16
N VAL A 179 15.25 22.12 15.22
CA VAL A 179 16.30 22.10 14.19
C VAL A 179 17.40 21.16 14.65
N CYS A 180 17.62 20.08 13.90
CA CYS A 180 18.72 19.16 14.16
C CYS A 180 20.08 19.84 13.93
N PRO A 181 21.13 19.42 14.66
CA PRO A 181 22.49 19.88 14.38
C PRO A 181 22.95 19.43 12.98
N ASP A 182 23.95 20.11 12.41
CA ASP A 182 24.52 19.76 11.09
C ASP A 182 25.30 18.42 11.09
N THR A 183 25.53 17.86 12.27
CA THR A 183 26.22 16.58 12.48
C THR A 183 25.31 15.35 12.41
N ILE A 184 23.99 15.49 12.21
CA ILE A 184 23.11 14.32 12.11
C ILE A 184 23.49 13.44 10.91
N THR A 185 23.19 12.15 11.01
CA THR A 185 23.44 11.15 9.97
C THR A 185 22.15 10.65 9.32
N LEU A 186 22.25 9.97 8.18
CA LEU A 186 21.09 9.30 7.58
C LEU A 186 20.44 8.28 8.52
N SER A 187 21.24 7.59 9.34
CA SER A 187 20.75 6.69 10.39
C SER A 187 19.91 7.43 11.43
N ASP A 188 20.34 8.63 11.84
CA ASP A 188 19.57 9.46 12.77
C ASP A 188 18.21 9.86 12.18
N ILE A 189 18.19 10.29 10.91
CA ILE A 189 16.94 10.59 10.19
C ILE A 189 16.03 9.37 10.16
N ARG A 190 16.53 8.20 9.72
CA ARG A 190 15.73 6.98 9.62
C ARG A 190 15.18 6.54 10.98
N GLN A 191 15.97 6.66 12.05
CA GLN A 191 15.49 6.33 13.40
C GLN A 191 14.43 7.32 13.91
N MET A 192 14.53 8.61 13.58
CA MET A 192 13.49 9.59 13.87
C MET A 192 12.23 9.30 13.05
N GLU A 193 12.37 8.99 11.77
CA GLU A 193 11.26 8.57 10.91
C GLU A 193 10.58 7.30 11.42
N LEU A 194 11.35 6.29 11.87
CA LEU A 194 10.82 5.07 12.49
C LEU A 194 10.01 5.38 13.75
N LYS A 195 10.54 6.24 14.64
CA LYS A 195 9.84 6.68 15.86
C LYS A 195 8.50 7.33 15.52
N GLU A 196 8.49 8.23 14.54
CA GLU A 196 7.31 9.02 14.17
C GLU A 196 6.28 8.23 13.35
N GLN A 197 6.71 7.26 12.53
CA GLN A 197 5.83 6.58 11.56
C GLN A 197 5.31 5.23 12.02
N VAL A 198 6.03 4.54 12.92
CA VAL A 198 5.77 3.12 13.22
C VAL A 198 5.20 2.91 14.62
N SER A 199 5.41 3.86 15.53
CA SER A 199 4.94 3.80 16.92
C SER A 199 3.42 3.67 17.03
N LEU A 200 2.95 2.79 17.91
CA LEU A 200 1.51 2.51 18.09
C LEU A 200 0.71 3.74 18.55
N SER A 201 1.31 4.57 19.40
CA SER A 201 0.74 5.79 19.98
C SER A 201 0.52 6.92 18.97
N LEU A 202 1.19 6.87 17.81
CA LEU A 202 1.19 7.91 16.77
C LEU A 202 0.39 7.49 15.51
N ARG A 203 -0.43 6.44 15.60
CA ARG A 203 -1.02 5.73 14.45
C ARG A 203 -1.96 6.58 13.59
N ASP A 204 -1.48 6.94 12.40
CA ASP A 204 -2.02 6.35 11.18
C ASP A 204 -1.14 5.13 10.86
N GLU A 205 -1.66 3.90 10.78
CA GLU A 205 -0.87 2.81 10.21
C GLU A 205 -0.61 3.14 8.73
N TYR A 206 0.56 3.71 8.43
CA TYR A 206 1.01 3.91 7.07
C TYR A 206 1.33 2.58 6.41
N ASP A 207 1.54 2.66 5.10
CA ASP A 207 1.70 1.50 4.26
C ASP A 207 2.74 0.51 4.79
N TYR A 208 2.31 -0.74 4.99
CA TYR A 208 3.15 -1.80 5.54
C TYR A 208 4.41 -1.98 4.68
N MET A 209 4.31 -1.74 3.37
CA MET A 209 5.42 -1.74 2.42
C MET A 209 6.47 -0.66 2.74
N ASN A 210 6.05 0.61 2.82
CA ASN A 210 6.94 1.74 3.10
C ASN A 210 7.68 1.56 4.44
N THR A 211 6.95 1.06 5.45
CA THR A 211 7.56 0.74 6.75
C THR A 211 8.60 -0.37 6.62
N ALA A 212 8.30 -1.42 5.85
CA ALA A 212 9.23 -2.53 5.65
C ALA A 212 10.52 -2.08 4.95
N MET A 213 10.40 -1.20 3.95
CA MET A 213 11.55 -0.58 3.27
C MET A 213 12.42 0.22 4.24
N LEU A 214 11.83 1.11 5.04
CA LEU A 214 12.56 1.91 6.04
C LEU A 214 13.27 1.02 7.07
N VAL A 215 12.59 -0.02 7.57
CA VAL A 215 13.16 -0.98 8.52
C VAL A 215 14.33 -1.73 7.90
N LYS A 216 14.22 -2.19 6.64
CA LYS A 216 15.31 -2.89 5.94
C LYS A 216 16.51 -1.98 5.75
N GLU A 217 16.31 -0.76 5.29
CA GLU A 217 17.39 0.17 4.99
C GLU A 217 18.18 0.53 6.24
N GLU A 218 17.49 0.77 7.36
CA GLU A 218 18.17 1.02 8.64
C GLU A 218 18.81 -0.24 9.22
N TYR A 219 18.17 -1.41 9.06
CA TYR A 219 18.74 -2.68 9.49
C TYR A 219 20.06 -2.98 8.76
N ASP A 220 20.08 -2.87 7.43
CA ASP A 220 21.27 -3.09 6.62
C ASP A 220 22.39 -2.11 6.97
N ASN A 221 22.03 -0.83 7.17
CA ASN A 221 22.97 0.19 7.61
C ASN A 221 23.58 -0.15 8.98
N LEU A 222 22.76 -0.52 9.97
CA LEU A 222 23.25 -0.87 11.30
C LEU A 222 24.12 -2.13 11.29
N VAL A 223 23.77 -3.14 10.49
CA VAL A 223 24.60 -4.35 10.30
C VAL A 223 25.92 -3.99 9.62
N ALA A 224 25.91 -3.13 8.60
CA ALA A 224 27.13 -2.69 7.92
C ALA A 224 28.08 -1.90 8.86
N ILE A 225 27.53 -1.04 9.73
CA ILE A 225 28.33 -0.26 10.69
C ILE A 225 28.90 -1.17 11.79
N LYS A 226 28.09 -2.09 12.32
CA LYS A 226 28.46 -2.93 13.47
C LYS A 226 29.29 -4.15 13.11
N GLY A 227 29.22 -4.57 11.86
CA GLY A 227 29.90 -5.75 11.34
C GLY A 227 29.03 -7.02 11.35
N PRO A 228 29.53 -8.10 10.70
CA PRO A 228 28.82 -9.38 10.59
C PRO A 228 28.49 -9.99 11.97
N GLY A 229 27.35 -10.67 12.11
CA GLY A 229 26.94 -11.34 13.35
C GLY A 229 26.26 -10.41 14.38
N LYS A 230 25.96 -9.16 13.99
CA LYS A 230 25.34 -8.14 14.84
C LYS A 230 23.86 -7.86 14.50
N GLU A 231 23.21 -8.77 13.80
CA GLU A 231 21.82 -8.70 13.34
C GLU A 231 20.85 -8.50 14.52
N SER A 232 21.04 -9.25 15.61
CA SER A 232 20.21 -9.13 16.81
C SER A 232 20.37 -7.75 17.49
N GLU A 233 21.57 -7.17 17.43
CA GLU A 233 21.85 -5.85 17.99
C GLU A 233 21.19 -4.74 17.14
N ALA A 234 21.25 -4.86 15.81
CA ALA A 234 20.56 -3.96 14.89
C ALA A 234 19.04 -3.97 15.13
N LEU A 235 18.43 -5.14 15.27
CA LEU A 235 17.01 -5.29 15.59
C LEU A 235 16.63 -4.66 16.93
N LYS A 236 17.46 -4.81 17.96
CA LYS A 236 17.24 -4.20 19.28
C LYS A 236 17.23 -2.68 19.20
N ILE A 237 18.16 -2.09 18.44
CA ILE A 237 18.21 -0.64 18.25
C ILE A 237 16.93 -0.15 17.58
N ILE A 238 16.53 -0.75 16.44
CA ILE A 238 15.31 -0.35 15.72
C ILE A 238 14.08 -0.49 16.62
N ALA A 239 13.92 -1.63 17.29
CA ALA A 239 12.78 -1.87 18.18
C ALA A 239 12.73 -0.86 19.34
N SER A 240 13.88 -0.45 19.89
CA SER A 240 13.94 0.55 20.97
C SER A 240 13.45 1.94 20.57
N ARG A 241 13.37 2.23 19.25
CA ARG A 241 12.87 3.50 18.72
C ARG A 241 11.38 3.50 18.43
N VAL A 242 10.76 2.33 18.36
CA VAL A 242 9.37 2.18 17.94
C VAL A 242 8.50 1.85 19.15
N GLU A 243 7.70 2.81 19.60
CA GLU A 243 6.84 2.61 20.76
C GLU A 243 5.78 1.53 20.48
N GLY A 244 5.66 0.57 21.40
CA GLY A 244 4.65 -0.48 21.33
C GLY A 244 4.95 -1.62 20.33
N LYS A 245 6.11 -1.64 19.67
CA LYS A 245 6.56 -2.77 18.85
C LYS A 245 7.87 -3.36 19.38
N GLY A 246 7.90 -4.68 19.52
CA GLY A 246 9.10 -5.41 19.92
C GLY A 246 9.91 -5.90 18.71
N ILE A 247 11.03 -6.55 19.02
CA ILE A 247 11.95 -7.14 18.04
C ILE A 247 11.22 -8.04 17.04
N LYS A 248 10.26 -8.84 17.52
CA LYS A 248 9.49 -9.77 16.67
C LYS A 248 8.71 -9.03 15.58
N GLN A 249 8.07 -7.91 15.92
CA GLN A 249 7.31 -7.13 14.95
C GLN A 249 8.24 -6.44 13.93
N ILE A 250 9.44 -6.01 14.35
CA ILE A 250 10.45 -5.45 13.44
C ILE A 250 10.95 -6.53 12.47
N ASP A 251 11.25 -7.73 12.98
CA ASP A 251 11.65 -8.89 12.19
C ASP A 251 10.57 -9.34 11.19
N GLU A 252 9.28 -9.20 11.53
CA GLU A 252 8.18 -9.45 10.59
C GLU A 252 8.21 -8.53 9.36
N TYR A 253 8.60 -7.26 9.52
CA TYR A 253 8.77 -6.35 8.37
C TYR A 253 9.91 -6.79 7.45
N LEU A 254 11.05 -7.21 8.02
CA LEU A 254 12.19 -7.71 7.25
C LEU A 254 11.84 -8.99 6.49
N LYS A 255 11.18 -9.95 7.17
CA LYS A 255 10.72 -11.20 6.54
C LYS A 255 9.72 -10.94 5.43
N PHE A 256 8.85 -9.96 5.60
CA PHE A 256 7.94 -9.53 4.55
C PHE A 256 8.67 -8.95 3.34
N LEU A 257 9.59 -8.02 3.55
CA LEU A 257 10.31 -7.40 2.43
C LEU A 257 11.17 -8.42 1.68
N ASN A 258 11.88 -9.30 2.38
CA ASN A 258 12.64 -10.39 1.74
C ASN A 258 11.72 -11.31 0.91
N PHE A 259 10.49 -11.55 1.37
CA PHE A 259 9.50 -12.32 0.60
C PHE A 259 9.05 -11.59 -0.66
N VAL A 260 8.86 -10.27 -0.56
CA VAL A 260 8.53 -9.40 -1.69
C VAL A 260 9.68 -9.31 -2.68
N ASP A 261 10.92 -9.21 -2.23
CA ASP A 261 12.12 -9.18 -3.10
C ASP A 261 12.17 -10.42 -3.99
N MET A 262 11.96 -11.62 -3.43
CA MET A 262 11.89 -12.86 -4.22
C MET A 262 10.78 -12.82 -5.28
N ILE A 263 9.63 -12.22 -4.97
CA ILE A 263 8.54 -12.07 -5.95
C ILE A 263 8.94 -11.10 -7.06
N LEU A 264 9.50 -9.94 -6.70
CA LEU A 264 9.90 -8.92 -7.66
C LEU A 264 11.02 -9.42 -8.57
N GLU A 265 11.99 -10.17 -8.04
CA GLU A 265 13.04 -10.85 -8.81
C GLU A 265 12.44 -11.81 -9.84
N ILE A 266 11.50 -12.67 -9.45
CA ILE A 266 10.80 -13.59 -10.37
C ILE A 266 10.07 -12.85 -11.50
N LEU A 267 9.58 -11.64 -11.21
CA LEU A 267 8.88 -10.80 -12.18
C LEU A 267 9.80 -9.88 -12.98
N ASN A 268 11.11 -9.85 -12.71
CA ASN A 268 12.08 -8.87 -13.24
C ASN A 268 11.67 -7.41 -12.96
N LEU A 269 11.21 -7.15 -11.73
CA LEU A 269 10.71 -5.85 -11.24
C LEU A 269 11.43 -5.45 -9.94
N GLU A 270 12.71 -5.79 -9.80
CA GLU A 270 13.50 -5.54 -8.60
C GLU A 270 13.44 -4.06 -8.18
N GLY A 271 13.18 -3.81 -6.90
CA GLY A 271 13.05 -2.45 -6.37
C GLY A 271 11.74 -1.74 -6.69
N GLU A 272 10.87 -2.29 -7.54
CA GLU A 272 9.57 -1.69 -7.90
C GLU A 272 8.48 -1.96 -6.84
N TYR A 273 8.80 -1.75 -5.56
CA TYR A 273 7.89 -1.97 -4.41
C TYR A 273 6.55 -1.22 -4.52
N HIS A 274 6.53 -0.11 -5.27
CA HIS A 274 5.31 0.65 -5.52
C HIS A 274 4.24 -0.18 -6.23
N LYS A 275 4.62 -1.16 -7.08
CA LYS A 275 3.68 -2.09 -7.73
C LYS A 275 3.01 -3.01 -6.74
N ILE A 276 3.74 -3.54 -5.77
CA ILE A 276 3.16 -4.36 -4.68
C ILE A 276 2.25 -3.53 -3.80
N ASN A 277 2.49 -2.22 -3.73
CA ASN A 277 1.65 -1.31 -3.00
C ASN A 277 0.42 -0.78 -3.76
N THR A 278 0.15 -1.32 -4.95
CA THR A 278 -1.06 -0.99 -5.72
C THR A 278 -2.29 -1.74 -5.21
N LYS A 279 -3.46 -1.19 -5.52
CA LYS A 279 -4.75 -1.88 -5.39
C LYS A 279 -5.17 -2.45 -6.75
N SER A 280 -5.93 -3.53 -6.71
CA SER A 280 -6.59 -4.07 -7.90
C SER A 280 -7.75 -3.17 -8.29
N ASP A 281 -7.74 -2.62 -9.51
CA ASP A 281 -8.81 -1.75 -10.02
C ASP A 281 -10.20 -2.43 -10.08
N ASP A 282 -10.22 -3.76 -10.18
CA ASP A 282 -11.44 -4.57 -10.35
C ASP A 282 -12.37 -4.63 -9.12
N ASP A 283 -11.93 -4.20 -7.92
CA ASP A 283 -12.71 -4.35 -6.70
C ASP A 283 -12.47 -3.16 -5.76
N LYS A 284 -13.51 -2.32 -5.60
CA LYS A 284 -13.53 -1.15 -4.71
C LYS A 284 -13.21 -1.51 -3.25
N ASP A 285 -13.38 -2.79 -2.89
CA ASP A 285 -13.10 -3.36 -1.57
C ASP A 285 -11.89 -4.30 -1.56
N SER A 286 -11.07 -4.33 -2.63
CA SER A 286 -9.83 -5.12 -2.61
C SER A 286 -8.80 -4.54 -1.65
N ASN A 287 -8.22 -5.44 -0.87
CA ASN A 287 -6.99 -5.16 -0.12
C ASN A 287 -5.84 -4.87 -1.11
N PRO A 288 -4.88 -3.99 -0.77
CA PRO A 288 -3.66 -3.82 -1.55
C PRO A 288 -2.95 -5.16 -1.76
N VAL A 289 -2.16 -5.27 -2.84
CA VAL A 289 -1.34 -6.48 -3.11
C VAL A 289 -0.44 -6.79 -1.91
N THR A 290 0.06 -5.77 -1.20
CA THR A 290 0.74 -5.85 0.11
C THR A 290 0.06 -6.80 1.11
N THR A 291 -1.28 -6.74 1.27
CA THR A 291 -2.01 -7.59 2.22
C THR A 291 -1.98 -9.05 1.78
N ILE A 292 -2.13 -9.31 0.49
CA ILE A 292 -2.09 -10.67 -0.06
C ILE A 292 -0.67 -11.24 0.05
N CYS A 293 0.35 -10.46 -0.30
CA CYS A 293 1.75 -10.85 -0.11
C CYS A 293 2.05 -11.19 1.36
N LYS A 294 1.47 -10.47 2.32
CA LYS A 294 1.61 -10.79 3.75
C LYS A 294 0.98 -12.13 4.13
N GLU A 295 -0.20 -12.46 3.60
CA GLU A 295 -0.80 -13.78 3.81
C GLU A 295 0.06 -14.91 3.21
N PHE A 296 0.59 -14.71 2.00
CA PHE A 296 1.50 -15.67 1.37
C PHE A 296 2.81 -15.81 2.13
N GLN A 297 3.39 -14.71 2.62
CA GLN A 297 4.59 -14.74 3.44
C GLN A 297 4.38 -15.56 4.72
N GLN A 298 3.23 -15.41 5.38
CA GLN A 298 2.91 -16.20 6.57
C GLN A 298 2.79 -17.69 6.25
N LYS A 299 2.16 -18.05 5.13
CA LYS A 299 2.09 -19.44 4.65
C LYS A 299 3.50 -19.97 4.34
N TRP A 300 4.28 -19.21 3.59
CA TRP A 300 5.65 -19.55 3.19
C TRP A 300 6.56 -19.79 4.39
N SER A 301 6.45 -18.96 5.43
CA SER A 301 7.27 -19.07 6.64
C SER A 301 7.02 -20.37 7.43
N LYS A 302 5.84 -20.97 7.29
CA LYS A 302 5.42 -22.21 7.99
C LYS A 302 5.52 -23.45 7.10
N ALA A 303 5.76 -23.29 5.81
CA ALA A 303 5.77 -24.37 4.84
C ALA A 303 7.08 -25.18 4.89
N SER A 304 7.00 -26.43 4.45
CA SER A 304 8.19 -27.27 4.27
C SER A 304 9.08 -26.72 3.13
N ASN A 305 10.37 -27.09 3.11
CA ASN A 305 11.30 -26.59 2.08
C ASN A 305 10.90 -26.98 0.65
N SER A 306 10.21 -28.11 0.47
CA SER A 306 9.67 -28.54 -0.83
C SER A 306 8.47 -27.70 -1.29
N GLU A 307 7.70 -27.13 -0.36
CA GLU A 307 6.51 -26.33 -0.67
C GLU A 307 6.82 -24.84 -0.88
N LYS A 308 7.88 -24.34 -0.25
CA LYS A 308 8.26 -22.91 -0.29
C LYS A 308 8.36 -22.33 -1.70
N PRO A 309 9.05 -22.95 -2.69
CA PRO A 309 9.13 -22.40 -4.04
C PRO A 309 7.76 -22.22 -4.68
N ARG A 310 6.87 -23.22 -4.55
CA ARG A 310 5.50 -23.16 -5.08
C ARG A 310 4.72 -21.97 -4.52
N ILE A 311 4.80 -21.72 -3.22
CA ILE A 311 4.09 -20.61 -2.58
C ILE A 311 4.57 -19.25 -3.11
N ILE A 312 5.88 -19.09 -3.34
CA ILE A 312 6.44 -17.88 -3.94
C ILE A 312 5.91 -17.71 -5.36
N TYR A 313 5.99 -18.76 -6.20
CA TYR A 313 5.52 -18.70 -7.59
C TYR A 313 4.02 -18.43 -7.71
N GLU A 314 3.20 -19.01 -6.83
CA GLU A 314 1.76 -18.71 -6.75
C GLU A 314 1.52 -17.23 -6.40
N CYS A 315 2.31 -16.66 -5.48
CA CYS A 315 2.21 -15.24 -5.14
C CYS A 315 2.70 -14.33 -6.28
N ALA A 316 3.77 -14.70 -6.98
CA ALA A 316 4.26 -13.98 -8.16
C ALA A 316 3.22 -13.99 -9.29
N ALA A 317 2.58 -15.13 -9.53
CA ALA A 317 1.51 -15.25 -10.53
C ALA A 317 0.31 -14.36 -10.17
N TYR A 318 0.00 -14.23 -8.87
CA TYR A 318 -1.01 -13.29 -8.39
C TYR A 318 -0.64 -11.84 -8.73
N CYS A 319 0.58 -11.44 -8.36
CA CYS A 319 1.08 -10.09 -8.60
C CYS A 319 1.10 -9.77 -10.10
N GLN A 320 1.62 -10.67 -10.93
CA GLN A 320 1.61 -10.56 -12.40
C GLN A 320 0.20 -10.26 -12.93
N GLY A 321 -0.83 -10.88 -12.36
CA GLY A 321 -2.21 -10.66 -12.80
C GLY A 321 -2.78 -9.31 -12.46
N VAL A 322 -2.50 -8.83 -11.25
CA VAL A 322 -2.90 -7.49 -10.85
C VAL A 322 -2.16 -6.44 -11.70
N PHE A 323 -0.87 -6.66 -12.00
CA PHE A 323 -0.05 -5.72 -12.77
C PHE A 323 -0.40 -5.71 -14.26
N THR A 324 -0.71 -6.86 -14.85
CA THR A 324 -1.10 -6.94 -16.28
C THR A 324 -2.49 -6.37 -16.56
N LYS A 325 -3.41 -6.41 -15.58
CA LYS A 325 -4.76 -5.82 -15.72
C LYS A 325 -4.81 -4.30 -15.55
N SER A 326 -3.88 -3.73 -14.79
CA SER A 326 -3.74 -2.28 -14.63
C SER A 326 -3.11 -1.60 -15.85
N THR A 327 -2.67 -2.38 -16.85
CA THR A 327 -2.22 -1.86 -18.16
C THR A 327 -3.40 -1.77 -19.13
N PRO A 328 -3.62 -0.66 -19.87
CA PRO A 328 -4.75 -0.52 -20.79
C PRO A 328 -4.77 -1.62 -21.88
N GLY A 329 -5.75 -2.54 -21.80
CA GLY A 329 -5.96 -3.61 -22.78
C GLY A 329 -6.79 -4.77 -22.23
N LYS A 330 -7.38 -5.60 -23.10
CA LYS A 330 -8.00 -6.87 -22.68
C LYS A 330 -6.89 -7.85 -22.30
N SER A 331 -6.69 -8.09 -21.01
CA SER A 331 -5.84 -9.19 -20.54
C SER A 331 -6.62 -10.49 -20.60
N ASP A 332 -6.05 -11.51 -21.26
CA ASP A 332 -6.54 -12.89 -21.22
C ASP A 332 -6.29 -13.56 -19.85
N TYR A 333 -5.57 -12.87 -18.94
CA TYR A 333 -5.23 -13.39 -17.63
C TYR A 333 -6.39 -13.20 -16.64
N LYS A 334 -6.96 -14.32 -16.21
CA LYS A 334 -8.17 -14.36 -15.37
C LYS A 334 -7.89 -14.37 -13.87
N TYR A 335 -6.62 -14.40 -13.44
CA TYR A 335 -6.30 -14.44 -12.02
C TYR A 335 -6.37 -13.04 -11.40
N THR A 336 -7.27 -12.87 -10.43
CA THR A 336 -7.60 -11.59 -9.77
C THR A 336 -7.68 -11.74 -8.25
N SER A 337 -7.81 -10.63 -7.53
CA SER A 337 -8.21 -10.59 -6.11
C SER A 337 -9.50 -11.37 -5.81
N ARG A 338 -10.47 -11.37 -6.72
CA ARG A 338 -11.71 -12.16 -6.61
C ARG A 338 -11.44 -13.65 -6.76
N ASN A 339 -10.59 -14.03 -7.70
CA ASN A 339 -10.17 -15.41 -7.90
C ASN A 339 -9.25 -15.91 -6.79
N TYR A 340 -8.47 -15.06 -6.10
CA TYR A 340 -7.70 -15.48 -4.93
C TYR A 340 -8.60 -15.96 -3.78
N ARG A 341 -9.72 -15.27 -3.51
CA ARG A 341 -10.72 -15.74 -2.53
C ARG A 341 -11.34 -17.08 -2.94
N ASN A 342 -11.69 -17.22 -4.22
CA ASN A 342 -12.22 -18.48 -4.76
C ASN A 342 -11.17 -19.60 -4.76
N LEU A 343 -9.91 -19.29 -5.03
CA LEU A 343 -8.78 -20.21 -4.98
C LEU A 343 -8.59 -20.76 -3.56
N LYS A 344 -8.76 -19.95 -2.52
CA LYS A 344 -8.68 -20.44 -1.13
C LYS A 344 -9.74 -21.50 -0.86
N THR A 345 -10.97 -21.28 -1.35
CA THR A 345 -12.06 -22.27 -1.27
C THR A 345 -11.80 -23.47 -2.19
N ALA A 346 -11.22 -23.26 -3.37
CA ALA A 346 -10.89 -24.35 -4.29
C ALA A 346 -9.76 -25.23 -3.72
N LEU A 347 -8.73 -24.65 -3.13
CA LEU A 347 -7.60 -25.38 -2.53
C LEU A 347 -7.99 -26.22 -1.30
N SER A 348 -9.15 -25.96 -0.67
CA SER A 348 -9.67 -26.85 0.37
C SER A 348 -10.36 -28.10 -0.19
N LYS A 349 -10.65 -28.13 -1.49
CA LYS A 349 -11.29 -29.24 -2.19
C LYS A 349 -10.25 -30.12 -2.85
N LYS A 350 -10.37 -31.44 -2.69
CA LYS A 350 -9.35 -32.40 -3.15
C LYS A 350 -9.21 -32.36 -4.67
N SER A 351 -10.33 -32.33 -5.39
CA SER A 351 -10.35 -32.35 -6.87
C SER A 351 -9.67 -31.13 -7.50
N ALA A 352 -9.84 -29.95 -6.89
CA ALA A 352 -9.25 -28.71 -7.34
C ALA A 352 -7.76 -28.60 -6.98
N LYS A 353 -7.37 -29.04 -5.78
CA LYS A 353 -5.96 -29.14 -5.39
C LYS A 353 -5.16 -30.04 -6.35
N THR A 354 -5.69 -31.21 -6.69
CA THR A 354 -5.07 -32.13 -7.65
C THR A 354 -4.96 -31.53 -9.05
N GLU A 355 -5.89 -30.67 -9.46
CA GLU A 355 -5.79 -29.99 -10.76
C GLU A 355 -4.66 -28.95 -10.77
N LEU A 356 -4.57 -28.13 -9.72
CA LEU A 356 -3.52 -27.11 -9.59
C LEU A 356 -2.13 -27.72 -9.47
N GLU A 357 -2.00 -28.90 -8.84
CA GLU A 357 -0.74 -29.64 -8.73
C GLU A 357 -0.19 -30.13 -10.07
N LYS A 358 -1.02 -30.21 -11.12
CA LYS A 358 -0.54 -30.52 -12.48
C LYS A 358 0.20 -29.36 -13.13
N TYR A 359 0.03 -28.14 -12.61
CA TYR A 359 0.70 -26.97 -13.15
C TYR A 359 2.16 -26.92 -12.68
N ASP A 360 3.08 -27.10 -13.61
CA ASP A 360 4.50 -27.05 -13.36
C ASP A 360 5.00 -25.61 -13.32
N PHE A 361 5.05 -25.03 -12.11
CA PHE A 361 5.54 -23.66 -11.89
C PHE A 361 6.99 -23.45 -12.29
N SER A 362 7.82 -24.49 -12.35
CA SER A 362 9.22 -24.36 -12.79
C SER A 362 9.35 -23.99 -14.27
N LYS A 363 8.29 -24.21 -15.05
CA LYS A 363 8.20 -23.87 -16.48
C LYS A 363 7.35 -22.62 -16.73
N HIS A 364 6.89 -21.95 -15.67
CA HIS A 364 6.11 -20.74 -15.83
C HIS A 364 7.04 -19.59 -16.21
N ASP A 365 6.90 -19.12 -17.44
CA ASP A 365 7.52 -17.87 -17.87
C ASP A 365 6.64 -16.69 -17.45
N PHE A 366 7.07 -15.95 -16.42
CA PHE A 366 6.39 -14.77 -15.86
C PHE A 366 6.41 -13.55 -16.79
N GLN A 367 7.01 -13.65 -17.97
CA GLN A 367 6.94 -12.61 -19.01
C GLN A 367 6.04 -13.03 -20.18
N SER A 368 5.62 -14.31 -20.25
CA SER A 368 4.83 -14.84 -21.35
C SER A 368 3.33 -14.75 -21.12
N LYS A 369 2.63 -14.04 -22.01
CA LYS A 369 1.16 -14.04 -22.08
C LYS A 369 0.58 -15.46 -22.24
N ALA A 370 1.29 -16.36 -22.92
CA ALA A 370 0.84 -17.73 -23.11
C ALA A 370 0.94 -18.55 -21.81
N SER A 371 2.05 -18.42 -21.07
CA SER A 371 2.22 -19.06 -19.75
C SER A 371 1.20 -18.55 -18.74
N ALA A 372 0.97 -17.23 -18.73
CA ALA A 372 -0.06 -16.58 -17.94
C ALA A 372 -1.45 -17.15 -18.28
N LYS A 373 -1.84 -17.17 -19.57
CA LYS A 373 -3.12 -17.73 -20.00
C LYS A 373 -3.30 -19.18 -19.58
N LYS A 374 -2.28 -20.03 -19.76
CA LYS A 374 -2.29 -21.44 -19.36
C LYS A 374 -2.54 -21.61 -17.86
N TYR A 375 -1.90 -20.78 -17.03
CA TYR A 375 -2.15 -20.80 -15.59
C TYR A 375 -3.57 -20.36 -15.25
N GLY A 376 -4.03 -19.26 -15.86
CA GLY A 376 -5.40 -18.76 -15.68
C GLY A 376 -6.47 -19.79 -16.08
N ASP A 377 -6.27 -20.53 -17.17
CA ASP A 377 -7.18 -21.61 -17.59
C ASP A 377 -7.13 -22.80 -16.62
N THR A 378 -5.95 -23.17 -16.12
CA THR A 378 -5.80 -24.23 -15.10
C THR A 378 -6.54 -23.88 -13.82
N LEU A 379 -6.43 -22.62 -13.40
CA LEU A 379 -7.16 -22.10 -12.24
C LEU A 379 -8.68 -22.17 -12.45
N GLN A 380 -9.17 -21.78 -13.62
CA GLN A 380 -10.60 -21.85 -13.93
C GLN A 380 -11.13 -23.28 -13.84
N ILE A 381 -10.39 -24.25 -14.39
CA ILE A 381 -10.74 -25.67 -14.31
C ILE A 381 -10.76 -26.15 -12.86
N ALA A 382 -9.78 -25.73 -12.05
CA ALA A 382 -9.73 -26.07 -10.63
C ALA A 382 -10.94 -25.49 -9.86
N GLU A 383 -11.29 -24.22 -10.10
CA GLU A 383 -12.48 -23.60 -9.49
C GLU A 383 -13.77 -24.34 -9.87
N ASP A 384 -13.91 -24.77 -11.12
CA ASP A 384 -15.11 -25.49 -11.57
C ASP A 384 -15.17 -26.91 -10.98
N LYS A 385 -14.03 -27.58 -10.79
CA LYS A 385 -13.97 -28.85 -10.05
C LYS A 385 -14.38 -28.71 -8.59
N ALA A 386 -13.92 -27.67 -7.90
CA ALA A 386 -14.33 -27.39 -6.53
C ALA A 386 -15.85 -27.20 -6.41
N LYS A 387 -16.45 -26.43 -7.32
CA LYS A 387 -17.93 -26.26 -7.37
C LYS A 387 -18.65 -27.58 -7.60
N ASN A 388 -18.14 -28.42 -8.51
CA ASN A 388 -18.74 -29.72 -8.80
C ASN A 388 -18.68 -30.66 -7.57
N GLU A 389 -17.59 -30.63 -6.80
CA GLU A 389 -17.46 -31.39 -5.55
C GLU A 389 -18.51 -30.94 -4.52
N ASP A 390 -18.70 -29.63 -4.34
CA ASP A 390 -19.75 -29.07 -3.47
C ASP A 390 -21.16 -29.52 -3.88
N TRP A 391 -21.42 -29.58 -5.20
CA TRP A 391 -22.70 -30.03 -5.74
C TRP A 391 -22.96 -31.51 -5.48
N LEU A 392 -21.92 -32.34 -5.46
CA LEU A 392 -22.02 -33.76 -5.14
C LEU A 392 -22.20 -33.99 -3.64
N GLU A 393 -21.56 -33.20 -2.78
CA GLU A 393 -21.73 -33.27 -1.33
C GLU A 393 -23.10 -32.76 -0.87
N THR A 394 -23.64 -31.73 -1.54
CA THR A 394 -24.89 -31.07 -1.13
C THR A 394 -25.86 -30.83 -2.30
N PRO A 395 -26.32 -31.88 -3.00
CA PRO A 395 -27.14 -31.75 -4.21
C PRO A 395 -28.45 -30.98 -3.98
N GLY A 396 -29.02 -31.07 -2.77
CA GLY A 396 -30.22 -30.30 -2.40
C GLY A 396 -30.03 -28.78 -2.43
N LYS A 397 -28.84 -28.26 -2.11
CA LYS A 397 -28.54 -26.81 -2.20
C LYS A 397 -28.50 -26.35 -3.65
N LEU A 398 -27.90 -27.15 -4.53
CA LEU A 398 -27.87 -26.88 -5.97
C LEU A 398 -29.29 -26.83 -6.55
N LEU A 399 -30.11 -27.84 -6.25
CA LEU A 399 -31.48 -27.90 -6.76
C LEU A 399 -32.31 -26.68 -6.32
N LYS A 400 -32.23 -26.28 -5.05
CA LYS A 400 -32.87 -25.05 -4.55
C LYS A 400 -32.36 -23.78 -5.25
N SER A 401 -31.05 -23.70 -5.52
CA SER A 401 -30.47 -22.55 -6.23
C SER A 401 -30.98 -22.47 -7.68
N ILE A 402 -31.13 -23.61 -8.36
CA ILE A 402 -31.67 -23.66 -9.72
C ILE A 402 -33.15 -23.24 -9.70
N GLU A 403 -33.94 -23.80 -8.78
CA GLU A 403 -35.35 -23.45 -8.61
C GLU A 403 -35.55 -21.95 -8.39
N GLY A 404 -34.83 -21.35 -7.44
CA GLY A 404 -34.92 -19.91 -7.17
C GLY A 404 -34.47 -19.04 -8.35
N SER A 405 -33.47 -19.48 -9.11
CA SER A 405 -33.01 -18.78 -10.32
C SER A 405 -34.06 -18.82 -11.43
N LEU A 406 -34.70 -19.98 -11.64
CA LEU A 406 -35.79 -20.13 -12.61
C LEU A 406 -37.01 -19.30 -12.21
N PHE A 407 -37.37 -19.29 -10.92
CA PHE A 407 -38.44 -18.45 -10.40
C PHE A 407 -38.18 -16.96 -10.61
N THR A 408 -36.93 -16.51 -10.42
CA THR A 408 -36.55 -15.10 -10.68
C THR A 408 -36.73 -14.72 -12.15
N ILE A 409 -36.38 -15.62 -13.07
CA ILE A 409 -36.56 -15.40 -14.52
C ILE A 409 -38.07 -15.32 -14.86
N ASP A 410 -38.87 -16.22 -14.29
CA ASP A 410 -40.33 -16.23 -14.46
C ASP A 410 -40.99 -14.92 -13.98
N GLN A 411 -40.62 -14.45 -12.79
CA GLN A 411 -41.06 -13.16 -12.26
C GLN A 411 -40.64 -11.99 -13.17
N ALA A 412 -39.39 -12.00 -13.65
CA ALA A 412 -38.90 -10.95 -14.54
C ALA A 412 -39.64 -10.91 -15.89
N LEU A 413 -40.04 -12.07 -16.42
CA LEU A 413 -40.88 -12.18 -17.62
C LEU A 413 -42.31 -11.65 -17.42
N SER A 414 -42.78 -11.61 -16.18
CA SER A 414 -44.08 -11.04 -15.80
C SER A 414 -44.00 -9.57 -15.36
N SER A 415 -42.80 -8.96 -15.43
CA SER A 415 -42.53 -7.60 -14.96
C SER A 415 -42.34 -6.59 -16.10
N SER A 416 -42.04 -5.35 -15.74
CA SER A 416 -41.62 -4.30 -16.68
C SER A 416 -40.35 -4.63 -17.47
N GLU A 417 -39.50 -5.57 -16.98
CA GLU A 417 -38.27 -6.00 -17.68
C GLU A 417 -38.50 -7.11 -18.73
N SER A 418 -39.75 -7.57 -18.91
CA SER A 418 -40.12 -8.73 -19.73
C SER A 418 -39.52 -8.75 -21.14
N LYS A 419 -39.64 -7.64 -21.90
CA LYS A 419 -39.11 -7.51 -23.26
C LYS A 419 -37.59 -7.71 -23.34
N LYS A 420 -36.86 -7.19 -22.36
CA LYS A 420 -35.38 -7.29 -22.30
C LYS A 420 -34.93 -8.70 -21.95
N VAL A 421 -35.65 -9.36 -21.04
CA VAL A 421 -35.38 -10.75 -20.66
C VAL A 421 -35.72 -11.69 -21.81
N ALA A 422 -36.87 -11.54 -22.46
CA ALA A 422 -37.28 -12.35 -23.62
C ALA A 422 -36.23 -12.33 -24.73
N LYS A 423 -35.74 -11.14 -25.10
CA LYS A 423 -34.68 -10.99 -26.11
C LYS A 423 -33.38 -11.71 -25.75
N ARG A 424 -33.00 -11.73 -24.47
CA ARG A 424 -31.82 -12.47 -23.99
C ARG A 424 -32.05 -13.98 -24.01
N LEU A 425 -33.27 -14.43 -23.72
CA LEU A 425 -33.65 -15.85 -23.75
C LEU A 425 -33.68 -16.42 -25.18
N GLU A 426 -34.09 -15.63 -26.16
CA GLU A 426 -33.99 -15.98 -27.58
C GLU A 426 -32.54 -16.19 -28.01
N GLN A 427 -31.63 -15.29 -27.60
CA GLN A 427 -30.20 -15.38 -27.92
C GLN A 427 -29.55 -16.67 -27.41
N VAL A 428 -29.99 -17.17 -26.25
CA VAL A 428 -29.48 -18.43 -25.67
C VAL A 428 -30.25 -19.67 -26.11
N LYS A 429 -31.16 -19.54 -27.08
CA LYS A 429 -31.96 -20.65 -27.64
C LYS A 429 -32.69 -21.43 -26.53
N LEU A 430 -33.49 -20.72 -25.72
CA LEU A 430 -34.15 -21.24 -24.51
C LEU A 430 -34.77 -22.63 -24.67
N GLU A 431 -35.55 -22.88 -25.72
CA GLU A 431 -36.23 -24.16 -25.93
C GLU A 431 -35.25 -25.34 -25.99
N ARG A 432 -34.13 -25.18 -26.70
CA ARG A 432 -33.08 -26.19 -26.80
C ARG A 432 -32.45 -26.44 -25.43
N SER A 433 -32.16 -25.37 -24.70
CA SER A 433 -31.55 -25.42 -23.37
C SER A 433 -32.48 -26.11 -22.35
N LEU A 434 -33.78 -25.79 -22.35
CA LEU A 434 -34.78 -26.45 -21.50
C LEU A 434 -34.96 -27.92 -21.83
N LYS A 435 -34.94 -28.29 -23.13
CA LYS A 435 -35.02 -29.68 -23.56
C LYS A 435 -33.83 -30.50 -23.05
N GLN A 436 -32.62 -29.94 -23.14
CA GLN A 436 -31.42 -30.59 -22.59
C GLN A 436 -31.48 -30.70 -21.06
N PHE A 437 -31.93 -29.64 -20.38
CA PHE A 437 -32.08 -29.64 -18.93
C PHE A 437 -33.05 -30.73 -18.44
N LYS A 438 -34.25 -30.82 -19.04
CA LYS A 438 -35.23 -31.88 -18.75
C LYS A 438 -34.65 -33.28 -19.00
N LYS A 439 -33.92 -33.48 -20.10
CA LYS A 439 -33.26 -34.76 -20.40
C LYS A 439 -32.28 -35.17 -19.30
N SER A 440 -31.49 -34.23 -18.80
CA SER A 440 -30.54 -34.49 -17.70
C SER A 440 -31.25 -34.83 -16.40
N LEU A 441 -32.30 -34.08 -16.02
CA LEU A 441 -33.10 -34.38 -14.82
C LEU A 441 -33.73 -35.78 -14.87
N ASN A 442 -34.36 -36.13 -16.00
CA ASN A 442 -34.96 -37.46 -16.18
C ASN A 442 -33.90 -38.57 -16.09
N SER A 443 -32.70 -38.34 -16.64
CA SER A 443 -31.60 -39.30 -16.54
C SER A 443 -31.13 -39.50 -15.09
N ILE A 444 -31.04 -38.42 -14.32
CA ILE A 444 -30.70 -38.47 -12.89
C ILE A 444 -31.77 -39.24 -12.12
N GLU A 445 -33.04 -38.94 -12.34
CA GLU A 445 -34.16 -39.61 -11.67
C GLU A 445 -34.16 -41.11 -11.94
N LEU A 446 -33.97 -41.52 -13.21
CA LEU A 446 -33.86 -42.93 -13.59
C LEU A 446 -32.69 -43.63 -12.90
N LYS A 447 -31.51 -43.01 -12.89
CA LYS A 447 -30.33 -43.56 -12.22
C LYS A 447 -30.52 -43.66 -10.71
N PHE A 448 -31.14 -42.65 -10.10
CA PHE A 448 -31.42 -42.64 -8.67
C PHE A 448 -32.41 -43.74 -8.27
N LYS A 449 -33.48 -43.93 -9.06
CA LYS A 449 -34.43 -45.04 -8.86
C LYS A 449 -33.72 -46.40 -8.93
N LYS A 450 -32.81 -46.60 -9.88
CA LYS A 450 -32.02 -47.84 -10.01
C LYS A 450 -31.05 -48.13 -8.85
N ILE A 451 -30.63 -47.11 -8.11
CA ILE A 451 -29.72 -47.27 -6.95
C ILE A 451 -30.50 -47.55 -5.66
N LYS A 452 -31.79 -47.15 -5.61
CA LYS A 452 -32.66 -47.32 -4.44
C LYS A 452 -33.45 -48.64 -4.42
N VAL A 453 -33.53 -49.30 -5.57
CA VAL A 453 -33.96 -50.70 -5.72
C VAL A 453 -32.74 -51.57 -5.56
#